data_AF-A0A535A6B6-F1
#
_entry.id   AF-A0A535A6B6-F1
#
_cell.length_a   1.000
_cell.length_b   1.000
_cell.length_c   1.000
_cell.angle_alpha   90.00
_cell.angle_beta   90.00
_cell.angle_gamma   90.00
#
_symmetry.space_group_name_H-M   'P 1'
#
loop_
_entity.id
_entity.type
_entity.pdbx_description
1 polymer ?
#
loop_
_entity_poly.entity_id
_entity_poly.type
_entity_poly.pdbx_seq_one_letter_code
_entity_poly.pdbx_strand_id
1 'polypeptide(L)'
;MKIAFVYDGLYPYLKGGIERRNYELATRLSDRHEVHYITWRHWGAAPTARHEGFTVHGVGAPRPFYGDDGKRTVGEAAAFALRLFPALRQRQYDVIDCSATPYLPLYACAIASRMTGTPLIATWHEFWGDHWTAYLPQRPIVARIAQRLEAGCRPLGDIR
;
A
#
# COMPACT_ATOMS: atom_id res chain seq x y z
N MET A 1 18.63 8.99 -3.03
CA MET A 1 17.23 9.06 -3.50
C MET A 1 16.31 9.07 -2.29
N LYS A 2 15.17 9.73 -2.40
CA LYS A 2 14.07 9.69 -1.44
C LYS A 2 12.98 8.75 -1.94
N ILE A 3 12.85 7.60 -1.29
CA ILE A 3 12.01 6.48 -1.74
C ILE A 3 10.77 6.38 -0.83
N ALA A 4 9.57 6.33 -1.41
CA ALA A 4 8.33 6.10 -0.67
C ALA A 4 7.81 4.67 -0.91
N PHE A 5 7.93 3.79 0.09
CA PHE A 5 7.18 2.55 0.15
C PHE A 5 5.75 2.82 0.60
N VAL A 6 4.77 2.22 -0.07
CA VAL A 6 3.35 2.36 0.26
C VAL A 6 2.70 0.98 0.39
N TYR A 7 2.27 0.66 1.61
CA TYR A 7 1.52 -0.55 1.92
C TYR A 7 0.78 -0.40 3.26
N ASP A 8 -0.43 -0.94 3.38
CA ASP A 8 -1.24 -0.87 4.61
C ASP A 8 -0.81 -1.88 5.69
N GLY A 9 0.02 -2.86 5.34
CA GLY A 9 0.71 -3.73 6.28
C GLY A 9 2.09 -3.20 6.70
N LEU A 10 2.46 -3.40 7.97
CA LEU A 10 3.77 -3.04 8.52
C LEU A 10 4.30 -4.11 9.48
N TYR A 11 5.45 -4.71 9.16
CA TYR A 11 6.18 -5.58 10.10
C TYR A 11 6.87 -4.74 11.19
N PRO A 12 6.91 -5.19 12.47
CA PRO A 12 6.42 -6.47 13.01
C PRO A 12 4.96 -6.47 13.49
N TYR A 13 4.23 -5.37 13.32
CA TYR A 13 2.86 -5.22 13.82
C TYR A 13 1.86 -6.13 13.08
N LEU A 14 2.02 -6.24 11.77
CA LEU A 14 1.33 -7.21 10.91
C LEU A 14 2.37 -8.15 10.31
N LYS A 15 2.07 -9.45 10.34
CA LYS A 15 2.97 -10.51 9.89
C LYS A 15 2.42 -11.15 8.63
N GLY A 16 3.21 -11.06 7.56
CA GLY A 16 2.96 -11.69 6.27
C GLY A 16 4.18 -11.53 5.36
N GLY A 17 4.11 -12.12 4.17
CA GLY A 17 5.23 -12.13 3.23
C GLY A 17 5.56 -10.74 2.69
N ILE A 18 4.53 -9.93 2.41
CA ILE A 18 4.66 -8.58 1.85
C ILE A 18 5.23 -7.63 2.91
N GLU A 19 4.69 -7.70 4.12
CA GLU A 19 5.11 -6.92 5.27
C GLU A 19 6.60 -7.16 5.57
N ARG A 20 7.01 -8.44 5.60
CA ARG A 20 8.41 -8.79 5.86
C ARG A 20 9.33 -8.33 4.72
N ARG A 21 8.93 -8.56 3.46
CA ARG A 21 9.72 -8.12 2.30
C ARG A 21 9.92 -6.61 2.30
N ASN A 22 8.84 -5.85 2.44
CA ASN A 22 8.92 -4.38 2.38
C ASN A 22 9.74 -3.82 3.54
N TYR A 23 9.60 -4.40 4.74
CA TYR A 23 10.43 -4.05 5.89
C TYR A 23 11.93 -4.28 5.62
N GLU A 24 12.30 -5.47 5.14
CA GLU A 24 13.69 -5.81 4.85
C GLU A 24 14.29 -4.93 3.74
N LEU A 25 13.52 -4.65 2.69
CA LEU A 25 13.94 -3.75 1.62
C LEU A 25 14.10 -2.32 2.12
N ALA A 26 13.14 -1.82 2.91
CA ALA A 26 13.20 -0.48 3.47
C ALA A 26 14.44 -0.30 4.37
N THR A 27 14.72 -1.26 5.24
CA THR A 27 15.92 -1.26 6.10
C THR A 27 17.20 -1.25 5.27
N ARG A 28 17.38 -2.20 4.33
CA ARG A 28 18.63 -2.32 3.57
C ARG A 28 18.86 -1.17 2.60
N LEU A 29 17.80 -0.62 2.00
CA LEU A 29 17.92 0.56 1.13
C LEU A 29 18.25 1.82 1.94
N SER A 30 17.84 1.86 3.21
CA SER A 30 18.08 3.03 4.04
C SER A 30 19.54 3.30 4.40
N ASP A 31 20.41 2.29 4.21
CA ASP A 31 21.87 2.45 4.31
C ASP A 31 22.44 3.42 3.26
N ARG A 32 21.69 3.67 2.16
CA ARG A 32 22.15 4.46 1.00
C ARG A 32 21.14 5.50 0.51
N HIS A 33 19.89 5.43 0.98
CA HIS A 33 18.77 6.22 0.49
C HIS A 33 17.94 6.76 1.66
N GLU A 34 17.23 7.88 1.45
CA GLU A 34 16.24 8.37 2.40
C GLU A 34 14.94 7.59 2.18
N VAL A 35 14.68 6.62 3.06
CA VAL A 35 13.54 5.73 2.91
C VAL A 35 12.38 6.17 3.80
N HIS A 36 11.21 6.26 3.19
CA HIS A 36 9.94 6.52 3.85
C HIS A 36 8.97 5.37 3.61
N TYR A 37 8.24 4.98 4.65
CA TYR A 37 7.21 3.95 4.58
C TYR A 37 5.87 4.56 4.99
N ILE A 38 4.89 4.56 4.09
CA ILE A 38 3.56 5.13 4.32
C ILE A 38 2.58 3.99 4.57
N THR A 39 1.99 3.97 5.77
CA THR A 39 1.15 2.87 6.26
C THR A 39 0.19 3.34 7.36
N TRP A 40 -0.54 2.43 8.00
CA TRP A 40 -1.31 2.74 9.20
C TRP A 40 -0.40 3.00 10.40
N ARG A 41 -0.87 3.83 11.34
CA ARG A 41 -0.12 4.16 12.55
C ARG A 41 -0.27 3.07 13.60
N HIS A 42 0.59 2.05 13.53
CA HIS A 42 0.60 0.96 14.51
C HIS A 42 1.33 1.30 15.83
N TRP A 43 1.94 2.48 15.92
CA TRP A 43 2.61 2.99 17.12
C TRP A 43 1.73 4.03 17.85
N GLY A 44 2.30 4.70 18.86
CA GLY A 44 1.61 5.72 19.68
C GLY A 44 1.13 6.96 18.91
N ALA A 45 0.92 8.08 19.62
CA ALA A 45 0.20 9.23 19.06
C ALA A 45 0.93 10.00 17.94
N ALA A 46 2.26 9.92 17.87
CA ALA A 46 3.06 10.69 16.91
C ALA A 46 2.71 10.33 15.44
N PRO A 47 2.60 11.30 14.51
CA PRO A 47 2.27 11.02 13.11
C PRO A 47 3.35 10.21 12.38
N THR A 48 4.58 10.21 12.89
CA THR A 48 5.72 9.49 12.34
C THR A 48 6.46 8.72 13.42
N ALA A 49 7.15 7.67 13.02
CA ALA A 49 8.06 6.90 13.85
C ALA A 49 9.36 6.60 13.10
N ARG A 50 10.42 6.33 13.85
CA ARG A 50 11.68 5.84 13.29
C ARG A 50 11.71 4.32 13.45
N HIS A 51 11.92 3.62 12.34
CA HIS A 51 12.26 2.21 12.32
C HIS A 51 13.72 2.09 11.85
N GLU A 52 14.39 0.99 12.16
CA GLU A 52 15.80 0.71 11.84
C GLU A 52 16.21 1.24 10.44
N GLY A 53 16.78 2.45 10.41
CA GLY A 53 17.21 3.13 9.19
C GLY A 53 16.15 3.86 8.35
N PHE A 54 14.84 3.62 8.50
CA PHE A 54 13.79 4.30 7.70
C PHE A 54 12.69 4.99 8.53
N THR A 55 12.03 5.97 7.92
CA THR A 55 10.98 6.77 8.59
C THR A 55 9.61 6.28 8.20
N VAL A 56 8.76 5.99 9.17
CA VAL A 56 7.40 5.51 8.93
C VAL A 56 6.40 6.63 9.16
N HIS A 57 5.46 6.80 8.23
CA HIS A 57 4.41 7.81 8.27
C HIS A 57 3.06 7.12 8.43
N GLY A 58 2.36 7.46 9.50
CA GLY A 58 1.06 6.90 9.83
C GLY A 58 -0.05 7.76 9.22
N VAL A 59 -0.87 7.18 8.35
CA VAL A 59 -1.97 7.93 7.70
C VAL A 59 -3.25 7.98 8.54
N GLY A 60 -3.28 7.27 9.67
CA GLY A 60 -4.40 7.21 10.61
C GLY A 60 -4.28 6.01 11.55
N ALA A 61 -5.27 5.83 12.42
CA ALA A 61 -5.34 4.64 13.27
C ALA A 61 -5.57 3.38 12.40
N PRO A 62 -4.94 2.23 12.75
CA PRO A 62 -5.14 0.98 12.04
C PRO A 62 -6.61 0.57 12.10
N ARG A 63 -7.09 -0.04 11.02
CA ARG A 63 -8.43 -0.61 10.94
C ARG A 63 -8.33 -2.15 10.86
N PRO A 64 -9.40 -2.89 11.16
CA PRO A 64 -9.38 -4.34 11.03
C PRO A 64 -8.96 -4.78 9.64
N PHE A 65 -7.81 -5.47 9.56
CA PHE A 65 -7.22 -5.92 8.30
C PHE A 65 -8.07 -7.02 7.65
N TYR A 66 -8.67 -7.88 8.48
CA TYR A 66 -9.64 -8.89 8.09
C TYR A 66 -10.98 -8.64 8.81
N GLY A 67 -12.08 -9.02 8.15
CA GLY A 67 -13.40 -9.11 8.78
C GLY A 67 -13.58 -10.41 9.55
N ASP A 68 -14.75 -10.56 10.18
CA ASP A 68 -15.11 -11.78 10.94
C ASP A 68 -15.20 -13.04 10.06
N ASP A 69 -15.29 -12.86 8.73
CA ASP A 69 -15.26 -13.91 7.72
C ASP A 69 -13.83 -14.33 7.31
N GLY A 70 -12.80 -13.75 7.93
CA GLY A 70 -11.38 -13.96 7.60
C GLY A 70 -10.97 -13.36 6.26
N LYS A 71 -11.80 -12.50 5.65
CA LYS A 71 -11.54 -11.89 4.34
C LYS A 71 -11.04 -10.46 4.49
N ARG A 72 -10.25 -9.99 3.53
CA ARG A 72 -9.69 -8.63 3.54
C ARG A 72 -10.81 -7.58 3.60
N THR A 73 -10.73 -6.64 4.52
CA THR A 73 -11.76 -5.62 4.71
C THR A 73 -11.72 -4.56 3.61
N VAL A 74 -12.74 -4.51 2.75
CA VAL A 74 -12.85 -3.50 1.67
C VAL A 74 -12.88 -2.07 2.22
N GLY A 75 -13.59 -1.86 3.33
CA GLY A 75 -13.68 -0.54 3.98
C GLY A 75 -12.36 -0.05 4.57
N GLU A 76 -11.44 -0.95 4.91
CA GLU A 76 -10.10 -0.58 5.34
C GLU A 76 -9.24 -0.18 4.13
N ALA A 77 -9.23 -0.97 3.06
CA ALA A 77 -8.50 -0.67 1.83
C ALA A 77 -8.91 0.68 1.22
N ALA A 78 -10.22 0.95 1.17
CA ALA A 78 -10.75 2.23 0.70
C ALA A 78 -10.34 3.39 1.62
N ALA A 79 -10.41 3.19 2.94
CA ALA A 79 -10.02 4.20 3.91
C ALA A 79 -8.52 4.52 3.89
N PHE A 80 -7.69 3.52 3.61
CA PHE A 80 -6.25 3.70 3.41
C PHE A 80 -5.98 4.52 2.15
N ALA A 81 -6.56 4.10 1.01
CA ALA A 81 -6.41 4.78 -0.27
C ALA A 81 -6.77 6.27 -0.21
N LEU A 82 -7.88 6.63 0.46
CA LEU A 82 -8.31 8.03 0.63
C LEU A 82 -7.31 8.88 1.44
N ARG A 83 -6.49 8.27 2.28
CA ARG A 83 -5.52 8.97 3.15
C ARG A 83 -4.11 9.02 2.55
N LEU A 84 -3.84 8.25 1.50
CA LEU A 84 -2.54 8.24 0.84
C LEU A 84 -2.23 9.56 0.14
N PHE A 85 -3.21 10.17 -0.52
CA PHE A 85 -2.96 11.35 -1.33
C PHE A 85 -2.35 12.53 -0.54
N PRO A 86 -2.92 12.94 0.61
CA PRO A 86 -2.27 13.95 1.45
C PRO A 86 -0.86 13.54 1.91
N ALA A 87 -0.66 12.28 2.30
CA ALA A 87 0.63 11.79 2.79
C ALA A 87 1.71 11.80 1.70
N LEU A 88 1.34 11.46 0.47
CA LEU A 88 2.23 11.46 -0.69
C LEU A 88 2.57 12.87 -1.18
N ARG A 89 1.66 13.84 -1.01
CA ARG A 89 1.90 15.24 -1.42
C ARG A 89 2.74 16.06 -0.44
N GLN A 90 2.87 15.62 0.80
CA GLN A 90 3.62 16.36 1.83
C GLN A 90 5.12 16.47 1.54
N ARG A 91 5.66 15.63 0.65
CA ARG A 91 7.09 15.52 0.39
C ARG A 91 7.33 15.29 -1.10
N GLN A 92 8.46 15.77 -1.59
CA GLN A 92 8.96 15.42 -2.92
C GLN A 92 9.79 14.15 -2.82
N TYR A 93 9.27 13.06 -3.37
CA TYR A 93 9.94 11.77 -3.48
C TYR A 93 10.55 11.62 -4.87
N ASP A 94 11.62 10.84 -4.99
CA ASP A 94 12.21 10.49 -6.29
C ASP A 94 11.50 9.29 -6.92
N VAL A 95 10.87 8.43 -6.10
CA VAL A 95 10.11 7.27 -6.56
C VAL A 95 9.12 6.82 -5.49
N ILE A 96 7.94 6.35 -5.94
CA ILE A 96 6.94 5.67 -5.10
C ILE A 96 6.95 4.19 -5.48
N ASP A 97 7.16 3.29 -4.52
CA ASP A 97 6.96 1.84 -4.68
C ASP A 97 5.69 1.45 -3.90
N CYS A 98 4.62 1.14 -4.64
CA CYS A 98 3.35 0.73 -4.07
C CYS A 98 3.15 -0.77 -4.24
N SER A 99 2.93 -1.47 -3.13
CA SER A 99 2.48 -2.87 -3.17
C SER A 99 1.06 -2.91 -3.74
N ALA A 100 0.89 -3.63 -4.85
CA ALA A 100 -0.37 -3.74 -5.60
C ALA A 100 -1.39 -4.66 -4.90
N THR A 101 -1.46 -4.63 -3.57
CA THR A 101 -2.50 -5.31 -2.79
C THR A 101 -2.66 -4.54 -1.49
N PRO A 102 -3.88 -4.16 -1.09
CA PRO A 102 -5.08 -4.14 -1.93
C PRO A 102 -4.94 -3.17 -3.13
N TYR A 103 -5.76 -3.35 -4.17
CA TYR A 103 -5.59 -2.61 -5.44
C TYR A 103 -5.97 -1.12 -5.39
N LEU A 104 -6.89 -0.72 -4.50
CA LEU A 104 -7.34 0.68 -4.39
C LEU A 104 -6.20 1.67 -4.06
N PRO A 105 -5.31 1.37 -3.09
CA PRO A 105 -4.09 2.13 -2.85
C PRO A 105 -3.25 2.46 -4.09
N LEU A 106 -3.15 1.53 -5.04
CA LEU A 106 -2.36 1.75 -6.26
C LEU A 106 -2.97 2.86 -7.14
N TYR A 107 -4.30 2.96 -7.22
CA TYR A 107 -4.97 4.08 -7.90
C TYR A 107 -4.67 5.42 -7.23
N ALA A 108 -4.69 5.47 -5.90
CA ALA A 108 -4.35 6.69 -5.15
C ALA A 108 -2.90 7.10 -5.39
N CYS A 109 -1.97 6.13 -5.43
CA CYS A 109 -0.57 6.37 -5.77
C CYS A 109 -0.41 6.85 -7.22
N ALA A 110 -1.15 6.30 -8.17
CA ALA A 110 -1.09 6.69 -9.58
C ALA A 110 -1.63 8.12 -9.82
N ILE A 111 -2.62 8.56 -9.04
CA ILE A 111 -3.07 9.96 -9.04
C ILE A 111 -1.98 10.85 -8.44
N ALA A 112 -1.44 10.49 -7.28
CA ALA A 112 -0.39 11.26 -6.62
C ALA A 112 0.88 11.38 -7.49
N SER A 113 1.28 10.29 -8.14
CA SER A 113 2.40 10.23 -9.09
C SER A 113 2.23 11.25 -10.21
N ARG A 114 1.10 11.21 -10.94
CA ARG A 114 0.82 12.18 -12.02
C ARG A 114 0.81 13.63 -11.54
N MET A 115 0.25 13.89 -10.37
CA MET A 115 0.13 15.24 -9.83
C MET A 115 1.46 15.81 -9.31
N THR A 116 2.38 14.94 -8.88
CA THR A 116 3.68 15.35 -8.33
C THR A 116 4.83 15.20 -9.33
N GLY A 117 4.60 14.54 -10.47
CA GLY A 117 5.66 14.14 -11.40
C GLY A 117 6.58 13.06 -10.84
N THR A 118 6.17 12.36 -9.77
CA THR A 118 6.99 11.32 -9.15
C THR A 118 6.76 9.98 -9.85
N PRO A 119 7.79 9.28 -10.34
CA PRO A 119 7.66 7.94 -10.90
C PRO A 119 7.02 6.94 -9.93
N LEU A 120 6.12 6.09 -10.44
CA LEU A 120 5.43 5.05 -9.67
C LEU A 120 5.85 3.67 -10.12
N ILE A 121 6.28 2.84 -9.17
CA ILE A 121 6.50 1.41 -9.32
C ILE A 121 5.34 0.68 -8.66
N ALA A 122 4.71 -0.24 -9.38
CA ALA A 122 3.70 -1.15 -8.84
C ALA A 122 4.33 -2.52 -8.59
N THR A 123 4.49 -2.91 -7.32
CA THR A 123 5.00 -4.24 -6.96
C THR A 123 3.83 -5.22 -6.79
N TRP A 124 3.72 -6.17 -7.72
CA TRP A 124 2.70 -7.22 -7.69
C TRP A 124 3.20 -8.42 -6.89
N HIS A 125 2.50 -8.73 -5.79
CA HIS A 125 2.78 -9.93 -4.99
C HIS A 125 1.88 -11.11 -5.37
N GLU A 126 0.67 -10.79 -5.83
CA GLU A 126 -0.36 -11.77 -6.13
C GLU A 126 -1.18 -11.27 -7.34
N PHE A 127 -1.62 -12.21 -8.17
CA PHE A 127 -2.62 -11.99 -9.21
C PHE A 127 -3.71 -13.03 -9.02
N TRP A 128 -4.96 -12.61 -8.91
CA TRP A 128 -6.05 -13.48 -8.51
C TRP A 128 -6.97 -13.82 -9.68
N GLY A 129 -7.26 -12.88 -10.59
CA GLY A 129 -8.10 -13.14 -11.75
C GLY A 129 -9.43 -13.78 -11.37
N ASP A 130 -9.74 -14.94 -11.97
CA ASP A 130 -10.98 -15.66 -11.71
C ASP A 130 -11.08 -16.24 -10.27
N HIS A 131 -9.97 -16.30 -9.54
CA HIS A 131 -9.96 -16.74 -8.15
C HIS A 131 -10.81 -15.85 -7.23
N TRP A 132 -11.04 -14.57 -7.60
CA TRP A 132 -11.91 -13.66 -6.84
C TRP A 132 -13.32 -14.24 -6.61
N THR A 133 -13.89 -14.92 -7.60
CA THR A 133 -15.23 -15.54 -7.48
C THR A 133 -15.22 -16.69 -6.48
N ALA A 134 -14.15 -17.51 -6.47
CA ALA A 134 -14.00 -18.61 -5.51
C ALA A 134 -13.71 -18.11 -4.09
N TYR A 135 -13.00 -16.99 -3.94
CA TYR A 135 -12.67 -16.42 -2.64
C TYR A 135 -13.85 -15.73 -1.94
N LEU A 136 -14.76 -15.14 -2.72
CA LEU A 136 -15.96 -14.43 -2.25
C LEU A 136 -17.25 -15.03 -2.84
N PRO A 137 -17.56 -16.32 -2.56
CA PRO A 137 -18.69 -17.01 -3.18
C PRO A 137 -20.04 -16.38 -2.78
N GLN A 138 -20.11 -15.80 -1.59
CA GLN A 138 -21.31 -15.13 -1.06
C GLN A 138 -21.40 -13.64 -1.46
N ARG A 139 -20.38 -13.10 -2.14
CA ARG A 139 -20.32 -11.67 -2.52
C ARG A 139 -19.89 -11.50 -3.99
N PRO A 140 -20.66 -12.03 -4.96
CA PRO A 140 -20.27 -12.07 -6.38
C PRO A 140 -20.06 -10.67 -6.99
N ILE A 141 -20.80 -9.66 -6.54
CA ILE A 141 -20.63 -8.27 -6.99
C ILE A 141 -19.27 -7.73 -6.52
N VAL A 142 -18.90 -7.98 -5.26
CA VAL A 142 -17.61 -7.55 -4.71
C VAL A 142 -16.45 -8.25 -5.42
N ALA A 143 -16.58 -9.56 -5.66
CA ALA A 143 -15.60 -10.32 -6.44
C ALA A 143 -15.37 -9.72 -7.84
N ARG A 144 -16.45 -9.41 -8.58
CA ARG A 144 -16.37 -8.79 -9.90
C ARG A 144 -15.75 -7.39 -9.86
N ILE A 145 -16.05 -6.60 -8.84
CA ILE A 145 -15.43 -5.28 -8.65
C ILE A 145 -13.94 -5.44 -8.38
N ALA A 146 -13.54 -6.36 -7.50
CA ALA A 146 -12.14 -6.63 -7.18
C ALA A 146 -11.36 -7.09 -8.42
N GLN A 147 -11.92 -8.01 -9.21
CA GLN A 147 -11.34 -8.45 -10.48
C GLN A 147 -11.17 -7.30 -11.49
N ARG A 148 -12.15 -6.38 -11.58
CA ARG A 148 -12.05 -5.20 -12.44
C ARG A 148 -11.00 -4.21 -11.96
N LEU A 149 -10.91 -3.98 -10.65
CA LEU A 149 -9.88 -3.13 -10.04
C LEU A 149 -8.48 -3.70 -10.26
N GLU A 150 -8.31 -5.00 -10.08
CA GLU A 150 -7.07 -5.72 -10.41
C GLU A 150 -6.72 -5.52 -11.88
N ALA A 151 -7.64 -5.83 -12.80
CA ALA A 151 -7.37 -5.73 -14.23
C ALA A 151 -7.06 -4.30 -14.67
N GLY A 152 -7.72 -3.30 -14.08
CA GLY A 152 -7.58 -1.90 -14.41
C GLY A 152 -6.38 -1.21 -13.78
N CYS A 153 -5.80 -1.76 -12.71
CA CYS A 153 -4.61 -1.18 -12.07
C CYS A 153 -3.29 -1.68 -12.68
N ARG A 154 -3.32 -2.76 -13.48
CA ARG A 154 -2.17 -3.29 -14.24
C ARG A 154 -1.32 -2.23 -14.95
N PRO A 155 -1.87 -1.34 -15.80
CA PRO A 155 -1.06 -0.36 -16.52
C PRO A 155 -0.57 0.79 -15.64
N LEU A 156 -0.95 0.87 -14.35
CA LEU A 156 -0.56 1.99 -13.50
C LEU A 156 0.91 1.94 -13.07
N GLY A 157 1.56 0.78 -13.13
CA GLY A 157 3.01 0.66 -12.92
C GLY A 157 3.83 1.10 -14.13
N ASP A 158 3.21 1.25 -15.30
CA ASP A 158 3.88 1.59 -16.56
C ASP A 158 3.82 3.09 -16.88
N ILE A 159 3.31 3.90 -15.94
CA ILE A 159 3.19 5.35 -16.11
C ILE A 159 4.59 5.97 -16.04
N ARG A 160 5.04 6.51 -17.17
CA ARG A 160 6.27 7.31 -17.29
C ARG A 160 5.99 8.78 -17.05
#